data_AF-A0A6N9GVF0-F1
#
_entry.id   AF-A0A6N9GVF0-F1
#
_cell.length_a   1.000
_cell.length_b   1.000
_cell.length_c   1.000
_cell.angle_alpha   90.00
_cell.angle_beta   90.00
_cell.angle_gamma   90.00
#
_symmetry.space_group_name_H-M   'P 1'
#
loop_
_entity.id
_entity.type
_entity.pdbx_description
1 polymer ?
#
loop_
_entity_poly.entity_id
_entity_poly.type
_entity_poly.pdbx_seq_one_letter_code
_entity_poly.pdbx_strand_id
1 'polypeptide(L)'
;KGVKVVDEGVQGISRARNTGASHANGEVLVFVDADVLIPQDLLAKINSVMSDAECVGGGADVEYRPERRSMRIYLGLWRVLGRLTDMVQGSTQFCRREVFDAVGGYDEKAWIGEDVDFYWALKKHARRKGGFARVIREPRVVPSTRRFDKWPLWKTLIWTNPLFIAMFRRWKSVWGGWYSDAVR
;
A
#
# COMPACT_ATOMS: atom_id res chain seq x y z
N LYS A 1 -19.01 -19.80 -3.67
CA LYS A 1 -17.85 -19.56 -4.58
C LYS A 1 -17.52 -18.08 -4.49
N GLY A 2 -16.29 -17.67 -4.20
CA GLY A 2 -15.97 -16.26 -3.99
C GLY A 2 -14.65 -16.00 -3.26
N VAL A 3 -14.12 -17.03 -2.60
CA VAL A 3 -12.79 -17.01 -1.99
C VAL A 3 -11.96 -18.13 -2.59
N LYS A 4 -10.73 -17.81 -2.98
CA LYS A 4 -9.69 -18.76 -3.37
C LYS A 4 -8.46 -18.45 -2.53
N VAL A 5 -7.92 -19.46 -1.87
CA VAL A 5 -6.66 -19.35 -1.13
C VAL A 5 -5.55 -19.86 -2.04
N VAL A 6 -4.46 -19.10 -2.11
CA VAL A 6 -3.27 -19.43 -2.90
C VAL A 6 -2.07 -19.36 -1.96
N ASP A 7 -1.20 -20.35 -2.05
CA ASP A 7 0.02 -20.42 -1.24
C ASP A 7 1.19 -19.72 -1.96
N GLU A 8 1.91 -18.87 -1.23
CA GLU A 8 3.15 -18.23 -1.68
C GLU A 8 4.29 -18.74 -0.79
N GLY A 9 5.14 -19.60 -1.35
CA GLY A 9 6.17 -20.31 -0.60
C GLY A 9 7.33 -19.43 -0.12
N VAL A 10 7.44 -18.18 -0.61
CA VAL A 10 8.50 -17.25 -0.22
C VAL A 10 7.92 -16.03 0.48
N GLN A 11 8.31 -15.81 1.74
CA GLN A 11 7.89 -14.66 2.51
C GLN A 11 8.27 -13.33 1.82
N GLY A 12 7.25 -12.52 1.51
CA GLY A 12 7.40 -11.16 1.00
C GLY A 12 6.06 -10.59 0.53
N ILE A 13 5.73 -9.36 0.95
CA ILE A 13 4.44 -8.73 0.63
C ILE A 13 4.25 -8.53 -0.88
N SER A 14 5.30 -8.09 -1.59
CA SER A 14 5.27 -7.95 -3.05
C SER A 14 4.95 -9.28 -3.74
N ARG A 15 5.58 -10.38 -3.31
CA ARG A 15 5.33 -11.72 -3.86
C ARG A 15 3.90 -12.15 -3.62
N ALA A 16 3.41 -12.01 -2.39
CA ALA A 16 2.03 -12.35 -2.05
C ALA A 16 1.02 -11.57 -2.91
N ARG A 17 1.24 -10.26 -3.12
CA ARG A 17 0.39 -9.44 -4.00
C ARG A 17 0.46 -9.89 -5.46
N ASN A 18 1.67 -10.14 -6.00
CA ASN A 18 1.86 -10.61 -7.37
C ASN A 18 1.22 -11.98 -7.60
N THR A 19 1.41 -12.93 -6.68
CA THR A 19 0.82 -14.27 -6.72
C THR A 19 -0.71 -14.22 -6.61
N GLY A 20 -1.26 -13.32 -5.78
CA GLY A 20 -2.70 -13.07 -5.76
C GLY A 20 -3.22 -12.54 -7.10
N ALA A 21 -2.52 -11.56 -7.69
CA ALA A 21 -2.90 -10.95 -8.98
C ALA A 21 -2.89 -11.95 -10.14
N SER A 22 -1.92 -12.87 -10.19
CA SER A 22 -1.81 -13.89 -11.24
C SER A 22 -2.94 -14.93 -11.20
N HIS A 23 -3.58 -15.12 -10.04
CA HIS A 23 -4.70 -16.05 -9.86
C HIS A 23 -6.08 -15.36 -9.88
N ALA A 24 -6.11 -14.04 -9.84
CA ALA A 24 -7.34 -13.26 -9.98
C ALA A 24 -7.80 -13.25 -11.45
N ASN A 25 -9.11 -13.15 -11.68
CA ASN A 25 -9.69 -13.07 -13.03
C ASN A 25 -10.37 -11.71 -13.33
N GLY A 26 -10.39 -10.79 -12.37
CA GLY A 26 -11.02 -9.48 -12.55
C GLY A 26 -10.20 -8.54 -13.44
N GLU A 27 -10.87 -7.67 -14.20
CA GLU A 27 -10.25 -6.60 -14.99
C GLU A 27 -9.68 -5.48 -14.11
N VAL A 28 -10.26 -5.30 -12.92
CA VAL A 28 -9.74 -4.42 -11.87
C VAL A 28 -9.21 -5.27 -10.73
N LEU A 29 -7.96 -5.03 -10.37
CA LEU A 29 -7.30 -5.64 -9.22
C LEU A 29 -7.43 -4.68 -8.03
N VAL A 30 -7.78 -5.23 -6.86
CA VAL A 30 -7.81 -4.50 -5.58
C VAL A 30 -6.98 -5.28 -4.57
N PHE A 31 -5.96 -4.63 -4.04
CA PHE A 31 -5.05 -5.15 -3.03
C PHE A 31 -5.45 -4.58 -1.68
N VAL A 32 -5.67 -5.44 -0.69
CA VAL A 32 -6.04 -5.07 0.67
C VAL A 32 -5.13 -5.83 1.62
N ASP A 33 -4.48 -5.12 2.55
CA ASP A 33 -3.67 -5.76 3.58
C ASP A 33 -4.57 -6.47 4.61
N ALA A 34 -4.06 -7.56 5.18
CA ALA A 34 -4.84 -8.46 6.03
C ALA A 34 -5.31 -7.84 7.37
N ASP A 35 -4.67 -6.77 7.81
CA ASP A 35 -4.94 -6.06 9.07
C ASP A 35 -5.56 -4.67 8.87
N VAL A 36 -6.35 -4.52 7.81
CA VAL A 36 -7.04 -3.27 7.44
C VAL A 36 -8.55 -3.42 7.55
N LEU A 37 -9.19 -2.47 8.24
CA LEU A 37 -10.65 -2.34 8.22
C LEU A 37 -11.08 -1.56 6.97
N ILE A 38 -11.87 -2.20 6.13
CA ILE A 38 -12.40 -1.64 4.87
C ILE A 38 -13.81 -1.08 5.09
N PRO A 39 -14.04 0.21 4.78
CA PRO A 39 -15.38 0.80 4.75
C PRO A 39 -16.30 0.10 3.75
N GLN A 40 -17.59 -0.05 4.09
CA GLN A 40 -18.57 -0.79 3.27
C GLN A 40 -18.74 -0.20 1.86
N ASP A 41 -18.58 1.11 1.71
CA ASP A 41 -18.76 1.86 0.47
C ASP A 41 -17.46 1.99 -0.37
N LEU A 42 -16.32 1.51 0.14
CA LEU A 42 -15.04 1.69 -0.55
C LEU A 42 -15.01 0.99 -1.91
N LEU A 43 -15.48 -0.26 -1.99
CA LEU A 43 -15.49 -1.00 -3.26
C LEU A 43 -16.40 -0.36 -4.30
N ALA A 44 -17.57 0.17 -3.87
CA ALA A 44 -18.45 0.93 -4.75
C ALA A 44 -17.77 2.21 -5.25
N LYS A 45 -17.00 2.89 -4.38
CA LYS A 45 -16.23 4.07 -4.76
C LYS A 45 -15.10 3.74 -5.74
N ILE A 46 -14.38 2.64 -5.52
CA ILE A 46 -13.36 2.14 -6.46
C ILE A 46 -14.00 1.87 -7.81
N ASN A 47 -15.14 1.15 -7.85
CA ASN A 47 -15.85 0.87 -9.09
C ASN A 47 -16.26 2.16 -9.83
N SER A 48 -16.82 3.14 -9.12
CA SER A 48 -17.18 4.45 -9.69
C SER A 48 -15.99 5.25 -10.20
N VAL A 49 -14.79 5.08 -9.62
CA VAL A 49 -13.57 5.73 -10.12
C VAL A 49 -13.04 5.00 -11.34
N MET A 50 -13.09 3.67 -11.35
CA MET A 50 -12.59 2.83 -12.43
C MET A 50 -13.54 2.73 -13.64
N SER A 51 -14.78 3.22 -13.51
CA SER A 51 -15.68 3.40 -14.67
C SER A 51 -15.19 4.48 -15.64
N ASP A 52 -14.31 5.38 -15.17
CA ASP A 52 -13.56 6.29 -16.03
C ASP A 52 -12.44 5.51 -16.73
N ALA A 53 -12.50 5.43 -18.06
CA ALA A 53 -11.52 4.73 -18.89
C ALA A 53 -10.10 5.32 -18.74
N GLU A 54 -9.98 6.61 -18.41
CA GLU A 54 -8.70 7.28 -18.21
C GLU A 54 -8.08 6.97 -16.84
N CYS A 55 -8.88 6.46 -15.89
CA CYS A 55 -8.35 6.04 -14.60
C CYS A 55 -7.64 4.68 -14.70
N VAL A 56 -6.33 4.67 -14.47
CA VAL A 56 -5.50 3.46 -14.55
C VAL A 56 -5.42 2.69 -13.22
N GLY A 57 -5.75 3.36 -12.11
CA GLY A 57 -5.62 2.83 -10.76
C GLY A 57 -5.45 3.90 -9.69
N GLY A 58 -5.02 3.50 -8.50
CA GLY A 58 -5.00 4.37 -7.35
C GLY A 58 -4.87 3.65 -6.02
N GLY A 59 -5.29 4.34 -4.96
CA GLY A 59 -5.38 3.77 -3.63
C GLY A 59 -6.32 4.55 -2.73
N ALA A 60 -6.58 4.01 -1.54
CA ALA A 60 -7.39 4.66 -0.52
C ALA A 60 -6.52 5.41 0.48
N ASP A 61 -6.99 6.58 0.92
CA ASP A 61 -6.35 7.32 2.01
C ASP A 61 -6.57 6.56 3.34
N VAL A 62 -5.62 6.72 4.25
CA VAL A 62 -5.54 5.95 5.49
C VAL A 62 -5.87 6.82 6.70
N GLU A 63 -6.47 6.20 7.70
CA GLU A 63 -6.68 6.77 9.01
C GLU A 63 -6.09 5.86 10.08
N TYR A 64 -4.90 6.19 10.56
CA TYR A 64 -4.33 5.54 11.73
C TYR A 64 -4.96 6.05 13.02
N ARG A 65 -5.27 5.13 13.93
CA ARG A 65 -5.88 5.42 15.24
C ARG A 65 -5.03 4.89 16.41
N PRO A 66 -3.78 5.36 16.59
CA PRO A 66 -2.94 4.85 17.67
C PRO A 66 -3.40 5.35 19.04
N GLU A 67 -3.11 4.57 20.07
CA GLU A 67 -3.52 4.84 21.45
C GLU A 67 -2.78 6.07 22.01
N ARG A 68 -1.49 6.22 21.67
CA ARG A 68 -0.63 7.30 22.19
C ARG A 68 -0.79 8.60 21.41
N ARG A 69 -0.98 9.72 22.13
CA ARG A 69 -1.14 11.06 21.54
C ARG A 69 0.06 11.48 20.68
N SER A 70 1.28 11.19 21.11
CA SER A 70 2.49 11.48 20.32
C SER A 70 2.49 10.76 18.97
N MET A 71 2.03 9.50 18.95
CA MET A 71 1.89 8.73 17.70
C MET A 71 0.75 9.25 16.83
N ARG A 72 -0.37 9.71 17.41
CA ARG A 72 -1.44 10.37 16.63
C ARG A 72 -0.91 11.61 15.91
N ILE A 73 -0.15 12.45 16.60
CA ILE A 73 0.46 13.65 16.00
C ILE A 73 1.45 13.25 14.91
N TYR A 74 2.35 12.30 15.21
CA TYR A 74 3.35 11.83 14.27
C TYR A 74 2.74 11.26 12.98
N LEU A 75 1.79 10.33 13.09
CA LEU A 75 1.13 9.73 11.92
C LEU A 75 0.23 10.74 11.18
N GLY A 76 -0.34 11.71 11.90
CA GLY A 76 -1.04 12.84 11.28
C GLY A 76 -0.12 13.71 10.42
N LEU A 77 1.05 14.08 10.94
CA LEU A 77 2.08 14.81 10.17
C LEU A 77 2.60 13.99 9.00
N TRP A 78 2.81 12.68 9.21
CA TRP A 78 3.25 11.76 8.17
C TRP A 78 2.24 11.67 7.02
N ARG A 79 0.94 11.68 7.33
CA ARG A 79 -0.13 11.73 6.33
C ARG A 79 -0.11 13.04 5.54
N VAL A 80 0.09 14.17 6.22
CA VAL A 80 0.24 15.47 5.54
C VAL A 80 1.46 15.47 4.61
N LEU A 81 2.59 14.94 5.08
CA LEU A 81 3.80 14.81 4.27
C LEU A 81 3.54 13.94 3.04
N GLY A 82 2.91 12.77 3.20
CA GLY A 82 2.56 11.88 2.09
C GLY A 82 1.66 12.55 1.05
N ARG A 83 0.76 13.44 1.46
CA ARG A 83 -0.04 14.25 0.52
C ARG A 83 0.81 15.26 -0.25
N LEU A 84 1.77 15.90 0.40
CA LEU A 84 2.66 16.88 -0.24
C LEU A 84 3.66 16.21 -1.19
N THR A 85 4.10 14.99 -0.89
CA THR A 85 5.04 14.22 -1.71
C THR A 85 4.35 13.28 -2.70
N ASP A 86 3.02 13.29 -2.73
CA ASP A 86 2.17 12.38 -3.52
C ASP A 86 2.56 10.90 -3.36
N MET A 87 2.79 10.52 -2.12
CA MET A 87 2.95 9.13 -1.69
C MET A 87 1.60 8.61 -1.20
N VAL A 88 1.21 7.46 -1.72
CA VAL A 88 0.03 6.71 -1.25
C VAL A 88 0.54 5.51 -0.47
N GLN A 89 0.01 5.32 0.74
CA GLN A 89 0.30 4.13 1.51
C GLN A 89 -0.47 2.93 0.94
N GLY A 90 0.20 1.79 0.89
CA GLY A 90 -0.23 0.58 0.20
C GLY A 90 -1.30 -0.25 0.88
N SER A 91 -1.88 0.20 1.99
CA SER A 91 -2.85 -0.58 2.75
C SER A 91 -4.06 -1.00 1.91
N THR A 92 -4.45 -0.15 0.95
CA THR A 92 -5.43 -0.50 -0.07
C THR A 92 -5.12 0.21 -1.39
N GLN A 93 -4.72 -0.56 -2.40
CA GLN A 93 -4.41 -0.09 -3.75
C GLN A 93 -5.27 -0.81 -4.78
N PHE A 94 -5.52 -0.16 -5.92
CA PHE A 94 -6.28 -0.75 -7.01
C PHE A 94 -5.74 -0.32 -8.36
N CYS A 95 -5.96 -1.12 -9.40
CA CYS A 95 -5.52 -0.79 -10.76
C CYS A 95 -6.25 -1.64 -11.80
N ARG A 96 -6.19 -1.22 -13.07
CA ARG A 96 -6.53 -2.09 -14.19
C ARG A 96 -5.50 -3.22 -14.29
N ARG A 97 -5.95 -4.44 -14.57
CA ARG A 97 -5.08 -5.61 -14.79
C ARG A 97 -4.05 -5.34 -15.88
N GLU A 98 -4.48 -4.84 -17.03
CA GLU A 98 -3.59 -4.54 -18.14
C GLU A 98 -2.47 -3.55 -17.76
N VAL A 99 -2.76 -2.63 -16.85
CA VAL A 99 -1.79 -1.66 -16.34
C VAL A 99 -0.87 -2.31 -15.34
N PHE A 100 -1.39 -3.15 -14.43
CA PHE A 100 -0.58 -3.96 -13.50
C PHE A 100 0.46 -4.78 -14.25
N ASP A 101 0.03 -5.49 -15.30
CA ASP A 101 0.90 -6.31 -16.14
C ASP A 101 1.93 -5.44 -16.89
N ALA A 102 1.50 -4.28 -17.42
CA ALA A 102 2.38 -3.37 -18.14
C ALA A 102 3.41 -2.65 -17.26
N VAL A 103 3.14 -2.46 -15.97
CA VAL A 103 4.12 -1.89 -15.01
C VAL A 103 4.98 -2.95 -14.34
N GLY A 104 4.67 -4.23 -14.52
CA GLY A 104 5.43 -5.36 -13.96
C GLY A 104 5.09 -5.70 -12.50
N GLY A 105 3.90 -5.30 -12.03
CA GLY A 105 3.45 -5.56 -10.65
C GLY A 105 4.31 -4.90 -9.56
N TYR A 106 4.36 -5.52 -8.38
CA TYR A 106 5.15 -5.03 -7.24
C TYR A 106 6.61 -5.52 -7.32
N ASP A 107 7.59 -4.64 -6.98
CA ASP A 107 9.02 -5.00 -6.94
C ASP A 107 9.28 -6.00 -5.80
N GLU A 108 9.55 -7.26 -6.15
CA GLU A 108 9.85 -8.35 -5.21
C GLU A 108 11.20 -8.21 -4.51
N LYS A 109 12.07 -7.29 -4.96
CA LYS A 109 13.37 -7.01 -4.34
C LYS A 109 13.27 -5.96 -3.23
N ALA A 110 12.17 -5.21 -3.18
CA ALA A 110 11.92 -4.24 -2.12
C ALA A 110 11.30 -4.93 -0.90
N TRP A 111 11.92 -4.74 0.27
CA TRP A 111 11.37 -5.20 1.55
C TRP A 111 10.38 -4.21 2.17
N ILE A 112 10.51 -2.93 1.79
CA ILE A 112 9.67 -1.79 2.20
C ILE A 112 9.53 -0.82 1.03
N GLY A 113 8.36 -0.18 0.94
CA GLY A 113 8.11 0.90 -0.02
C GLY A 113 7.75 0.40 -1.41
N GLU A 114 7.46 -0.90 -1.53
CA GLU A 114 6.97 -1.53 -2.75
C GLU A 114 5.63 -0.92 -3.23
N ASP A 115 4.82 -0.44 -2.29
CA ASP A 115 3.55 0.22 -2.52
C ASP A 115 3.70 1.61 -3.14
N VAL A 116 4.65 2.40 -2.65
CA VAL A 116 4.99 3.72 -3.18
C VAL A 116 5.59 3.57 -4.59
N ASP A 117 6.52 2.62 -4.76
CA ASP A 117 7.12 2.33 -6.06
C ASP A 117 6.04 1.92 -7.08
N PHE A 118 5.13 1.02 -6.69
CA PHE A 118 4.02 0.59 -7.54
C PHE A 118 3.08 1.76 -7.89
N TYR A 119 2.70 2.59 -6.92
CA TYR A 119 1.85 3.77 -7.18
C TYR A 119 2.53 4.77 -8.13
N TRP A 120 3.83 5.02 -7.96
CA TRP A 120 4.59 5.86 -8.89
C TRP A 120 4.71 5.24 -10.28
N ALA A 121 4.83 3.92 -10.38
CA ALA A 121 4.81 3.22 -11.66
C ALA A 121 3.45 3.38 -12.37
N LEU A 122 2.34 3.24 -11.65
CA LEU A 122 0.99 3.52 -12.17
C LEU A 122 0.87 4.95 -12.69
N LYS A 123 1.30 5.94 -11.90
CA LYS A 123 1.30 7.35 -12.31
C LYS A 123 2.14 7.60 -13.55
N LYS A 124 3.33 7.00 -13.63
CA LYS A 124 4.23 7.12 -14.77
C LYS A 124 3.61 6.50 -16.02
N HIS A 125 2.93 5.36 -15.88
CA HIS A 125 2.17 4.73 -16.97
C HIS A 125 1.02 5.64 -17.43
N ALA A 126 0.21 6.14 -16.48
CA ALA A 126 -0.92 7.02 -16.75
C ALA A 126 -0.50 8.25 -17.58
N ARG A 127 0.55 8.95 -17.15
CA ARG A 127 1.11 10.12 -17.85
C ARG A 127 1.53 9.82 -19.29
N ARG A 128 2.05 8.62 -19.58
CA ARG A 128 2.46 8.22 -20.93
C ARG A 128 1.30 7.86 -21.84
N LYS A 129 0.17 7.44 -21.26
CA LYS A 129 -1.02 6.96 -21.99
C LYS A 129 -2.17 7.96 -21.99
N GLY A 130 -1.99 9.15 -21.41
CA GLY A 130 -3.03 10.17 -21.34
C GLY A 130 -4.09 9.93 -20.27
N GLY A 131 -3.78 9.15 -19.23
CA GLY A 131 -4.69 8.86 -18.11
C GLY A 131 -4.20 9.40 -16.77
N PHE A 132 -4.89 9.01 -15.69
CA PHE A 132 -4.54 9.41 -14.33
C PHE A 132 -4.66 8.26 -13.31
N ALA A 133 -3.98 8.42 -12.17
CA ALA A 133 -4.18 7.60 -10.99
C ALA A 133 -4.88 8.43 -9.89
N ARG A 134 -5.80 7.83 -9.13
CA ARG A 134 -6.66 8.56 -8.18
C ARG A 134 -6.51 8.05 -6.76
N VAL A 135 -6.34 8.98 -5.82
CA VAL A 135 -6.42 8.70 -4.39
C VAL A 135 -7.85 8.94 -3.91
N ILE A 136 -8.51 7.91 -3.40
CA ILE A 136 -9.82 8.01 -2.76
C ILE A 136 -9.61 8.57 -1.35
N ARG A 137 -10.05 9.82 -1.11
CA ARG A 137 -9.83 10.51 0.17
C ARG A 137 -10.85 10.13 1.24
N GLU A 138 -12.06 9.79 0.82
CA GLU A 138 -13.15 9.28 1.64
C GLU A 138 -13.92 8.21 0.85
N PRO A 139 -14.34 7.11 1.48
CA PRO A 139 -14.06 6.76 2.88
C PRO A 139 -12.59 6.34 3.08
N ARG A 140 -12.08 6.47 4.31
CA ARG A 140 -10.70 6.07 4.64
C ARG A 140 -10.63 4.65 5.18
N VAL A 141 -9.57 3.94 4.81
CA VAL A 141 -9.26 2.64 5.41
C VAL A 141 -8.55 2.83 6.74
N VAL A 142 -8.75 1.89 7.67
CA VAL A 142 -8.15 1.95 9.01
C VAL A 142 -7.21 0.75 9.18
N PRO A 143 -5.89 0.94 8.93
CA PRO A 143 -4.90 -0.10 9.19
C PRO A 143 -4.64 -0.28 10.69
N SER A 144 -4.12 -1.45 11.07
CA SER A 144 -3.65 -1.71 12.42
C SER A 144 -2.52 -0.77 12.84
N THR A 145 -2.66 -0.16 14.01
CA THR A 145 -1.61 0.68 14.62
C THR A 145 -0.71 -0.08 15.59
N ARG A 146 -0.93 -1.40 15.75
CA ARG A 146 -0.26 -2.25 16.74
C ARG A 146 1.26 -2.06 16.78
N ARG A 147 1.92 -1.94 15.63
CA ARG A 147 3.38 -1.68 15.56
C ARG A 147 3.74 -0.32 16.18
N PHE A 148 3.00 0.71 15.79
CA PHE A 148 3.19 2.07 16.30
C PHE A 148 2.79 2.21 17.76
N ASP A 149 1.92 1.37 18.30
CA ASP A 149 1.57 1.39 19.72
C ASP A 149 2.65 0.69 20.57
N LYS A 150 3.29 -0.36 20.07
CA LYS A 150 4.38 -1.07 20.76
C LYS A 150 5.75 -0.38 20.69
N TRP A 151 6.08 0.26 19.57
CA TRP A 151 7.44 0.80 19.36
C TRP A 151 7.67 2.14 20.05
N PRO A 152 8.86 2.40 20.65
CA PRO A 152 9.17 3.74 21.13
C PRO A 152 9.30 4.73 19.95
N LEU A 153 9.03 6.02 20.21
CA LEU A 153 8.98 7.05 19.16
C LEU A 153 10.27 7.14 18.34
N TRP A 154 11.45 7.04 18.99
CA TRP A 154 12.74 7.08 18.29
C TRP A 154 12.90 5.93 17.29
N LYS A 155 12.43 4.72 17.64
CA LYS A 155 12.48 3.55 16.75
C LYS A 155 11.57 3.79 15.56
N THR A 156 10.36 4.28 15.80
CA THR A 156 9.45 4.68 14.71
C THR A 156 10.11 5.71 13.80
N LEU A 157 10.64 6.82 14.34
CA LEU A 157 11.25 7.90 13.55
C LEU A 157 12.39 7.42 12.65
N ILE A 158 13.25 6.50 13.12
CA ILE A 158 14.34 5.96 12.31
C ILE A 158 13.80 5.07 11.19
N TRP A 159 12.92 4.13 11.54
CA TRP A 159 12.47 3.08 10.61
C TRP A 159 11.50 3.58 9.54
N THR A 160 10.78 4.67 9.81
CA THR A 160 9.92 5.33 8.84
C THR A 160 10.60 6.50 8.13
N ASN A 161 11.86 6.84 8.46
CA ASN A 161 12.56 7.95 7.82
C ASN A 161 12.73 7.68 6.31
N PRO A 162 12.33 8.61 5.41
CA PRO A 162 12.43 8.39 3.96
C PRO A 162 13.86 8.10 3.48
N LEU A 163 14.87 8.75 4.06
CA LEU A 163 16.28 8.55 3.70
C LEU A 163 16.78 7.18 4.16
N PHE A 164 16.38 6.77 5.37
CA PHE A 164 16.71 5.43 5.88
C PHE A 164 16.07 4.34 5.01
N ILE A 165 14.78 4.52 4.66
CA ILE A 165 14.09 3.63 3.73
C ILE A 165 14.78 3.62 2.37
N ALA A 166 15.04 4.78 1.76
CA ALA A 166 15.68 4.88 0.46
C ALA A 166 17.03 4.15 0.41
N MET A 167 17.82 4.25 1.48
CA MET A 167 19.13 3.62 1.59
C MET A 167 19.04 2.09 1.80
N PHE A 168 18.15 1.63 2.67
CA PHE A 168 18.17 0.25 3.15
C PHE A 168 17.03 -0.63 2.66
N ARG A 169 16.02 -0.11 1.92
CA ARG A 169 14.79 -0.86 1.53
C ARG A 169 15.00 -2.21 0.83
N ARG A 170 16.18 -2.48 0.26
CA ARG A 170 16.52 -3.76 -0.40
C ARG A 170 17.32 -4.73 0.46
N TRP A 171 17.67 -4.34 1.69
CA TRP A 171 18.58 -5.09 2.56
C TRP A 171 17.80 -5.89 3.59
N LYS A 172 17.61 -7.19 3.32
CA LYS A 172 16.86 -8.12 4.20
C LYS A 172 17.32 -8.06 5.66
N SER A 173 18.62 -7.97 5.90
CA SER A 173 19.21 -7.94 7.24
C SER A 173 18.75 -6.73 8.08
N VAL A 174 18.49 -5.58 7.44
CA VAL A 174 18.00 -4.37 8.12
C VAL A 174 16.52 -4.52 8.47
N TRP A 175 15.72 -5.09 7.56
CA TRP A 175 14.27 -5.21 7.72
C TRP A 175 13.80 -6.47 8.42
N GLY A 176 14.71 -7.34 8.87
CA GLY A 176 14.35 -8.54 9.64
C GLY A 176 13.43 -8.23 10.82
N GLY A 177 13.79 -7.21 11.62
CA GLY A 177 12.99 -6.72 12.75
C GLY A 177 11.60 -6.18 12.37
N TRP A 178 11.42 -5.68 11.15
CA TRP A 178 10.11 -5.20 10.68
C TRP A 178 9.11 -6.34 10.52
N TYR A 179 9.60 -7.51 10.10
CA TYR A 179 8.79 -8.71 9.87
C TYR A 179 8.74 -9.64 11.09
N SER A 180 9.82 -9.75 11.87
CA SER A 180 9.86 -10.60 13.08
C SER A 180 9.16 -9.96 14.29
N ASP A 181 9.30 -8.65 14.46
CA ASP A 181 8.72 -7.92 15.60
C ASP A 181 7.28 -7.47 15.33
N ALA A 182 6.76 -7.72 14.13
CA ALA A 182 5.33 -7.67 13.84
C ALA A 182 4.65 -8.91 14.47
N VAL A 183 4.77 -8.98 15.79
CA VAL A 183 4.24 -10.02 16.68
C VAL A 183 2.79 -10.29 16.31
N ARG A 184 2.46 -11.57 16.08
CA ARG A 184 1.10 -12.13 16.00
C ARG A 184 0.14 -11.50 17.01
#